data_AF-A0A850UEE0-F1
#
_entry.id   AF-A0A850UEE0-F1
#
_cell.length_a   1.000
_cell.length_b   1.000
_cell.length_c   1.000
_cell.angle_alpha   90.00
_cell.angle_beta   90.00
_cell.angle_gamma   90.00
#
_symmetry.space_group_name_H-M   'P 1'
#
loop_
_entity.id
_entity.type
_entity.pdbx_description
1 polymer ?
#
loop_
_entity_poly.entity_id
_entity_poly.type
_entity_poly.pdbx_seq_one_letter_code
_entity_poly.pdbx_strand_id
1 'polypeptide(L)'
;LFARSDALHRQQQLQLNTRLTSHISSRDSGDLCVCEAVQWVKDNTLPFLENCKSSSECASEEVRVKEVLHRMWIYSHHIYRQELRKKIFDCAKKLNLTGFCLTGKPGVICVEGLQENCEEFWRVIRYPNWKHISCKHVENVETEGSIDNLRLFHSFEDLQFQAHGDYGLRNDYHMDLGQFLEF
;
A
#
# COMPACT_ATOMS: atom_id res chain seq x y z
N LEU A 1 12.37 18.76 -15.35
CA LEU A 1 13.10 17.48 -15.16
C LEU A 1 12.54 16.79 -13.93
N PHE A 2 12.57 15.45 -13.86
CA PHE A 2 12.18 14.74 -12.65
C PHE A 2 13.06 13.51 -12.44
N ALA A 3 13.36 13.20 -11.18
CA ALA A 3 14.05 12.00 -10.77
C ALA A 3 13.09 11.12 -9.94
N ARG A 4 13.21 9.81 -10.11
CA ARG A 4 12.45 8.82 -9.36
C ARG A 4 13.38 7.79 -8.76
N SER A 5 13.07 7.38 -7.55
CA SER A 5 13.73 6.29 -6.85
C SER A 5 12.68 5.59 -6.01
N ASP A 6 12.73 4.26 -5.98
CA ASP A 6 11.85 3.43 -5.16
C ASP A 6 12.17 3.56 -3.67
N ALA A 7 13.34 4.13 -3.32
CA ALA A 7 13.75 4.38 -1.94
C ALA A 7 13.21 5.70 -1.35
N LEU A 8 12.56 6.56 -2.15
CA LEU A 8 12.11 7.90 -1.70
C LEU A 8 10.59 7.92 -1.49
N HIS A 9 10.16 8.39 -0.32
CA HIS A 9 8.73 8.62 -0.07
C HIS A 9 8.18 9.74 -0.95
N ARG A 10 6.85 9.74 -1.18
CA ARG A 10 6.17 10.73 -2.04
C ARG A 10 6.52 12.18 -1.71
N GLN A 11 6.63 12.52 -0.42
CA GLN A 11 6.97 13.87 0.03
C GLN A 11 8.44 14.23 -0.28
N GLN A 12 9.37 13.29 -0.07
CA GLN A 12 10.79 13.48 -0.38
C GLN A 12 11.01 13.57 -1.89
N GLN A 13 10.28 12.76 -2.66
CA GLN A 13 10.30 12.80 -4.11
C GLN A 13 9.75 14.12 -4.66
N LEU A 14 8.69 14.67 -4.06
CA LEU A 14 8.20 16.01 -4.39
C LEU A 14 9.26 17.07 -4.08
N GLN A 15 9.87 17.05 -2.89
CA GLN A 15 10.90 18.01 -2.51
C GLN A 15 12.14 17.93 -3.40
N LEU A 16 12.61 16.73 -3.73
CA LEU A 16 13.74 16.50 -4.64
C LEU A 16 13.44 17.05 -6.03
N ASN A 17 12.25 16.75 -6.58
CA ASN A 17 11.87 17.22 -7.90
C ASN A 17 11.68 18.75 -7.95
N THR A 18 11.14 19.36 -6.89
CA THR A 18 11.04 20.82 -6.77
C THR A 18 12.43 21.46 -6.76
N ARG A 19 13.35 20.96 -5.93
CA ARG A 19 14.71 21.51 -5.83
C ARG A 19 15.52 21.31 -7.13
N LEU A 20 15.43 20.14 -7.75
CA LEU A 20 16.06 19.85 -9.04
C LEU A 20 15.56 20.81 -10.12
N THR A 21 14.24 21.05 -10.16
CA THR A 21 13.63 21.95 -11.13
C THR A 21 14.06 23.40 -10.88
N SER A 22 14.09 23.86 -9.64
CA SER A 22 14.57 25.20 -9.30
C SER A 22 16.05 25.39 -9.66
N HIS A 23 16.90 24.39 -9.40
CA HIS A 23 18.32 24.45 -9.71
C HIS A 23 18.57 24.60 -11.22
N ILE A 24 17.88 23.79 -12.03
CA ILE A 24 18.00 23.85 -13.49
C ILE A 24 17.38 25.14 -14.05
N SER A 25 16.30 25.64 -13.45
CA SER A 25 15.62 26.86 -13.91
C SER A 25 16.36 28.15 -13.52
N SER A 26 17.22 28.09 -12.50
CA SER A 26 18.07 29.23 -12.09
C SER A 26 19.28 29.47 -13.00
N ARG A 27 19.45 28.67 -14.06
CA ARG A 27 20.59 28.74 -14.98
C ARG A 27 20.17 29.22 -16.36
N ASP A 28 21.09 29.92 -17.02
CA ASP A 28 20.85 30.58 -18.30
C ASP A 28 20.56 29.57 -19.42
N SER A 29 19.66 29.96 -20.32
CA SER A 29 19.22 29.15 -21.45
C SER A 29 20.34 29.01 -22.50
N GLY A 30 21.01 27.86 -22.54
CA GLY A 30 22.00 27.57 -23.60
C GLY A 30 22.89 26.35 -23.37
N ASP A 31 23.08 25.92 -22.12
CA ASP A 31 24.06 24.88 -21.77
C ASP A 31 23.47 23.47 -21.58
N LEU A 32 24.34 22.47 -21.75
CA LEU A 32 24.06 21.04 -21.59
C LEU A 32 23.77 20.70 -20.11
N CYS A 33 22.52 20.89 -19.71
CA CYS A 33 22.06 20.72 -18.32
C CYS A 33 21.95 19.26 -17.85
N VAL A 34 22.14 18.26 -18.72
CA VAL A 34 22.01 16.84 -18.37
C VAL A 34 23.12 16.40 -17.40
N CYS A 35 24.38 16.74 -17.70
CA CYS A 35 25.51 16.39 -16.85
C CYS A 35 25.40 17.06 -15.47
N GLU A 36 24.96 18.32 -15.45
CA GLU A 36 24.78 19.09 -14.23
C GLU A 36 23.59 18.58 -13.41
N ALA A 37 22.47 18.22 -14.04
CA ALA A 37 21.35 17.57 -13.36
C ALA A 37 21.77 16.24 -12.72
N VAL A 38 22.59 15.43 -13.40
CA VAL A 38 23.10 14.17 -12.84
C VAL A 38 24.04 14.41 -11.67
N GLN A 39 24.95 15.39 -11.77
CA GLN A 39 25.85 15.75 -10.66
C GLN A 39 25.07 16.30 -9.47
N TRP A 40 24.14 17.23 -9.72
CA TRP A 40 23.30 17.79 -8.66
C TRP A 40 22.51 16.71 -7.94
N VAL A 41 21.93 15.74 -8.67
CA VAL A 41 21.26 14.59 -8.04
C VAL A 41 22.27 13.83 -7.17
N LYS A 42 23.45 13.43 -7.70
CA LYS A 42 24.45 12.70 -6.90
C LYS A 42 24.84 13.41 -5.61
N ASP A 43 25.10 14.71 -5.69
CA ASP A 43 25.55 15.52 -4.55
C ASP A 43 24.44 15.76 -3.52
N ASN A 44 23.18 15.81 -3.97
CA ASN A 44 22.04 16.14 -3.11
C ASN A 44 21.19 14.93 -2.73
N THR A 45 21.50 13.71 -3.19
CA THR A 45 20.69 12.51 -2.85
C THR A 45 20.92 12.03 -1.41
N LEU A 46 22.14 12.19 -0.88
CA LEU A 46 22.50 11.67 0.46
C LEU A 46 21.55 12.16 1.58
N PRO A 47 21.21 13.47 1.69
CA PRO A 47 20.27 13.93 2.71
C PRO A 47 18.85 13.35 2.56
N PHE A 48 18.40 13.07 1.33
CA PHE A 48 17.08 12.45 1.11
C PHE A 48 17.10 10.95 1.45
N LEU A 49 18.24 10.28 1.26
CA LEU A 49 18.47 8.88 1.64
C LEU A 49 18.68 8.73 3.15
N GLU A 50 19.38 9.64 3.80
CA GLU A 50 19.59 9.63 5.27
C GLU A 50 18.28 9.86 6.00
N ASN A 51 17.41 10.72 5.47
CA ASN A 51 16.06 10.90 6.00
C ASN A 51 15.12 9.70 5.71
N CYS A 52 15.57 8.73 4.90
CA CYS A 52 14.96 7.40 4.76
C CYS A 52 15.65 6.36 5.65
N LYS A 53 16.92 6.55 6.01
CA LYS A 53 17.68 5.69 6.90
C LYS A 53 17.45 6.00 8.38
N SER A 54 16.94 7.17 8.72
CA SER A 54 16.44 7.49 10.06
C SER A 54 15.23 6.65 10.47
N SER A 55 14.65 5.86 9.56
CA SER A 55 13.69 4.80 9.87
C SER A 55 14.28 3.38 9.78
N SER A 56 15.60 3.21 9.60
CA SER A 56 16.21 1.89 9.33
C SER A 56 17.68 1.70 9.76
N GLU A 57 18.23 2.48 10.69
CA GLU A 57 19.53 2.15 11.31
C GLU A 57 19.37 1.96 12.82
N CYS A 58 19.10 0.70 13.21
CA CYS A 58 19.27 0.20 14.57
C CYS A 58 20.75 0.27 14.95
N ALA A 59 21.12 1.30 15.69
CA ALA A 59 22.22 1.22 16.64
C ALA A 59 21.60 1.26 18.04
N SER A 60 21.84 0.18 18.77
CA SER A 60 21.57 -0.07 20.18
C SER A 60 21.42 1.19 21.04
N GLU A 61 20.19 1.53 21.35
CA GLU A 61 19.74 2.19 22.57
C GLU A 61 18.23 1.95 22.65
N GLU A 62 17.70 1.69 23.85
CA GLU A 62 16.31 1.33 24.10
C GLU A 62 15.33 2.46 23.72
N VAL A 63 15.14 2.70 22.42
CA VAL A 63 14.08 3.55 21.89
C VAL A 63 12.89 2.64 21.70
N ARG A 64 11.83 2.87 22.47
CA ARG A 64 10.53 2.21 22.29
C ARG A 64 10.09 2.47 20.85
N VAL A 65 10.27 1.48 19.97
CA VAL A 65 9.89 1.55 18.56
C VAL A 65 8.38 1.71 18.55
N LYS A 66 7.90 2.89 18.17
CA LYS A 66 6.48 3.13 17.93
C LYS A 66 6.12 2.38 16.66
N GLU A 67 5.51 1.21 16.82
CA GLU A 67 4.97 0.48 15.69
C GLU A 67 3.64 1.12 15.28
N VAL A 68 3.41 1.23 13.96
CA VAL A 68 2.16 1.77 13.41
C VAL A 68 1.39 0.62 12.78
N LEU A 69 0.24 0.29 13.36
CA LEU A 69 -0.73 -0.57 12.70
C LEU A 69 -1.34 0.22 11.55
N HIS A 70 -1.29 -0.36 10.37
CA HIS A 70 -1.88 0.16 9.15
C HIS A 70 -3.01 -0.76 8.73
N ARG A 71 -4.20 -0.21 8.48
CA ARG A 71 -5.34 -0.96 7.95
C ARG A 71 -5.83 -0.32 6.66
N MET A 72 -5.88 -1.11 5.58
CA MET A 72 -6.34 -0.64 4.28
C MET A 72 -7.63 -1.32 3.87
N TRP A 73 -8.57 -0.51 3.41
CA TRP A 73 -9.82 -0.94 2.82
C TRP A 73 -9.76 -0.73 1.31
N ILE A 74 -9.81 -1.83 0.58
CA ILE A 74 -9.66 -1.86 -0.86
C ILE A 74 -10.96 -2.34 -1.48
N TYR A 75 -11.46 -1.54 -2.40
CA TYR A 75 -12.66 -1.83 -3.17
C TYR A 75 -12.28 -2.23 -4.60
N SER A 76 -12.87 -3.32 -5.08
CA SER A 76 -12.83 -3.76 -6.47
C SER A 76 -14.26 -3.89 -6.99
N HIS A 77 -14.43 -3.64 -8.28
CA HIS A 77 -15.72 -3.91 -8.92
C HIS A 77 -16.11 -5.40 -8.80
N HIS A 78 -15.16 -6.32 -9.05
CA HIS A 78 -15.35 -7.77 -8.89
C HIS A 78 -14.07 -8.47 -8.45
N ILE A 79 -14.21 -9.57 -7.69
CA ILE A 79 -13.16 -10.56 -7.45
C ILE A 79 -13.73 -11.96 -7.74
N TYR A 80 -13.65 -12.39 -9.01
CA TYR A 80 -14.17 -13.70 -9.45
C TYR A 80 -13.07 -14.72 -9.79
N ARG A 81 -11.91 -14.25 -10.23
CA ARG A 81 -10.84 -15.13 -10.71
C ARG A 81 -10.19 -15.84 -9.53
N GLN A 82 -10.22 -17.17 -9.53
CA GLN A 82 -9.58 -17.99 -8.49
C GLN A 82 -8.08 -17.72 -8.38
N GLU A 83 -7.39 -17.49 -9.50
CA GLU A 83 -5.96 -17.12 -9.51
C GLU A 83 -5.69 -15.82 -8.76
N LEU A 84 -6.57 -14.83 -8.94
CA LEU A 84 -6.46 -13.52 -8.29
C LEU A 84 -6.71 -13.64 -6.80
N ARG A 85 -7.74 -14.41 -6.42
CA ARG A 85 -8.03 -14.79 -5.03
C ARG A 85 -6.80 -15.46 -4.41
N LYS A 86 -6.27 -16.51 -5.03
CA LYS A 86 -5.08 -17.20 -4.54
C LYS A 86 -3.89 -16.24 -4.37
N LYS A 87 -3.64 -15.36 -5.34
CA LYS A 87 -2.58 -14.35 -5.25
C LYS A 87 -2.76 -13.41 -4.06
N ILE A 88 -3.99 -12.97 -3.78
CA ILE A 88 -4.30 -12.12 -2.61
C ILE A 88 -3.92 -12.86 -1.32
N PHE A 89 -4.37 -14.11 -1.16
CA PHE A 89 -4.08 -14.90 0.02
C PHE A 89 -2.58 -15.21 0.18
N ASP A 90 -1.92 -15.63 -0.90
CA ASP A 90 -0.49 -15.91 -0.90
C ASP A 90 0.32 -14.64 -0.52
N CYS A 91 -0.09 -13.47 -1.01
CA CYS A 91 0.54 -12.20 -0.69
C CYS A 91 0.31 -11.79 0.78
N ALA A 92 -0.93 -11.90 1.28
CA ALA A 92 -1.26 -11.59 2.66
C ALA A 92 -0.47 -12.49 3.64
N LYS A 93 -0.43 -13.79 3.36
CA LYS A 93 0.32 -14.76 4.16
C LYS A 93 1.82 -14.49 4.14
N LYS A 94 2.39 -14.18 2.98
CA LYS A 94 3.83 -13.86 2.84
C LYS A 94 4.23 -12.62 3.65
N LEU A 95 3.34 -11.64 3.73
CA LEU A 95 3.59 -10.35 4.39
C LEU A 95 3.06 -10.32 5.85
N ASN A 96 2.64 -11.47 6.39
CA ASN A 96 2.08 -11.62 7.74
C ASN A 96 0.93 -10.64 8.04
N LEU A 97 0.08 -10.40 7.04
CA LEU A 97 -1.09 -9.54 7.14
C LEU A 97 -2.31 -10.34 7.58
N THR A 98 -3.17 -9.69 8.36
CA THR A 98 -4.49 -10.21 8.74
C THR A 98 -5.59 -9.38 8.10
N GLY A 99 -6.85 -9.84 8.18
CA GLY A 99 -7.97 -9.18 7.53
C GLY A 99 -8.87 -10.16 6.79
N PHE A 100 -9.43 -9.72 5.67
CA PHE A 100 -10.31 -10.56 4.87
C PHE A 100 -10.34 -10.18 3.40
N CYS A 101 -10.80 -11.12 2.58
CA CYS A 101 -11.16 -10.93 1.19
C CYS A 101 -12.60 -11.37 0.95
N LEU A 102 -13.48 -10.42 0.65
CA LEU A 102 -14.84 -10.64 0.18
C LEU A 102 -14.83 -10.86 -1.33
N THR A 103 -15.02 -12.10 -1.75
CA THR A 103 -15.03 -12.48 -3.18
C THR A 103 -16.42 -12.36 -3.76
N GLY A 104 -16.57 -11.72 -4.93
CA GLY A 104 -17.87 -11.47 -5.55
C GLY A 104 -18.00 -10.08 -6.18
N LYS A 105 -19.23 -9.57 -6.26
CA LYS A 105 -19.61 -8.23 -6.71
C LYS A 105 -20.40 -7.48 -5.63
N PRO A 106 -19.88 -6.39 -5.05
CA PRO A 106 -18.52 -5.90 -5.22
C PRO A 106 -17.49 -6.82 -4.55
N GLY A 107 -16.23 -6.68 -4.95
CA GLY A 107 -15.12 -7.30 -4.22
C GLY A 107 -14.58 -6.33 -3.18
N VAL A 108 -14.39 -6.77 -1.95
CA VAL A 108 -13.84 -5.95 -0.86
C VAL A 108 -12.67 -6.68 -0.25
N ILE A 109 -11.58 -5.98 0.03
CA ILE A 109 -10.41 -6.54 0.71
C ILE A 109 -10.08 -5.61 1.86
N CYS A 110 -9.97 -6.15 3.05
CA CYS A 110 -9.41 -5.47 4.21
C CYS A 110 -8.11 -6.15 4.57
N VAL A 111 -7.03 -5.39 4.71
CA VAL A 111 -5.76 -5.88 5.25
C VAL A 111 -5.33 -5.01 6.40
N GLU A 112 -4.74 -5.63 7.42
CA GLU A 112 -4.10 -4.93 8.52
C GLU A 112 -2.77 -5.59 8.91
N GLY A 113 -1.85 -4.77 9.39
CA GLY A 113 -0.52 -5.19 9.81
C GLY A 113 0.43 -4.01 9.86
N LEU A 114 1.73 -4.25 9.72
CA LEU A 114 2.72 -3.18 9.61
C LEU A 114 2.49 -2.35 8.34
N GLN A 115 2.74 -1.04 8.44
CA GLN A 115 2.57 -0.10 7.32
C GLN A 115 3.30 -0.55 6.06
N GLU A 116 4.58 -0.89 6.17
CA GLU A 116 5.40 -1.35 5.04
C GLU A 116 4.81 -2.59 4.35
N ASN A 117 4.28 -3.54 5.13
CA ASN A 117 3.69 -4.77 4.61
C ASN A 117 2.36 -4.50 3.90
N CYS A 118 1.54 -3.61 4.44
CA CYS A 118 0.27 -3.23 3.81
C CYS A 118 0.50 -2.47 2.50
N GLU A 119 1.46 -1.55 2.48
CA GLU A 119 1.83 -0.80 1.27
C GLU A 119 2.41 -1.73 0.19
N GLU A 120 3.27 -2.68 0.57
CA GLU A 120 3.81 -3.70 -0.33
C GLU A 120 2.69 -4.62 -0.86
N PHE A 121 1.76 -5.04 -0.01
CA PHE A 121 0.59 -5.80 -0.43
C PHE A 121 -0.20 -5.03 -1.49
N TRP A 122 -0.54 -3.77 -1.21
CA TRP A 122 -1.26 -2.90 -2.15
C TRP A 122 -0.52 -2.76 -3.48
N ARG A 123 0.81 -2.60 -3.44
CA ARG A 123 1.66 -2.56 -4.64
C ARG A 123 1.48 -3.84 -5.45
N VAL A 124 1.64 -5.01 -4.85
CA VAL A 124 1.58 -6.32 -5.54
C VAL A 124 0.19 -6.61 -6.12
N ILE A 125 -0.86 -6.32 -5.35
CA ILE A 125 -2.23 -6.63 -5.76
C ILE A 125 -2.81 -5.59 -6.72
N ARG A 126 -2.20 -4.41 -6.92
CA ARG A 126 -2.70 -3.40 -7.87
C ARG A 126 -2.36 -3.69 -9.33
N TYR A 127 -1.24 -4.36 -9.61
CA TYR A 127 -0.76 -4.64 -10.98
C TYR A 127 -1.37 -5.83 -11.75
N PRO A 128 -2.27 -6.69 -11.23
CA PRO A 128 -3.11 -7.54 -12.07
C PRO A 128 -4.04 -6.72 -12.98
N ASN A 129 -4.59 -7.36 -14.02
CA ASN A 129 -5.59 -6.78 -14.92
C ASN A 129 -6.95 -6.56 -14.23
N TRP A 130 -7.02 -5.67 -13.24
CA TRP A 130 -8.27 -5.21 -12.65
C TRP A 130 -8.95 -4.23 -13.60
N LYS A 131 -10.26 -4.35 -13.80
CA LYS A 131 -11.03 -3.30 -14.49
C LYS A 131 -11.05 -2.01 -13.66
N HIS A 132 -11.28 -2.16 -12.35
CA HIS A 132 -11.33 -1.04 -11.41
C HIS A 132 -11.04 -1.54 -9.98
N ILE A 133 -9.90 -1.14 -9.42
CA ILE A 133 -9.50 -1.38 -8.03
C ILE A 133 -9.02 -0.07 -7.41
N SER A 134 -9.45 0.22 -6.19
CA SER A 134 -9.07 1.45 -5.48
C SER A 134 -9.02 1.21 -3.98
N CYS A 135 -7.96 1.67 -3.32
CA CYS A 135 -7.97 1.85 -1.87
C CYS A 135 -8.91 3.01 -1.51
N LYS A 136 -9.93 2.72 -0.70
CA LYS A 136 -10.99 3.67 -0.31
C LYS A 136 -10.73 4.34 1.02
N HIS A 137 -10.16 3.60 1.96
CA HIS A 137 -9.93 4.07 3.31
C HIS A 137 -8.66 3.45 3.88
N VAL A 138 -7.97 4.22 4.72
CA VAL A 138 -6.72 3.84 5.36
C VAL A 138 -6.77 4.34 6.80
N GLU A 139 -6.45 3.46 7.73
CA GLU A 139 -6.36 3.78 9.16
C GLU A 139 -4.94 3.54 9.63
N ASN A 140 -4.40 4.50 10.38
CA ASN A 140 -3.10 4.42 11.02
C ASN A 140 -3.32 4.53 12.53
N VAL A 141 -2.84 3.53 13.28
CA VAL A 141 -2.91 3.53 14.73
C VAL A 141 -1.50 3.33 15.27
N GLU A 142 -0.97 4.35 15.93
CA GLU A 142 0.33 4.28 16.60
C GLU A 142 0.18 3.54 17.93
N THR A 143 1.16 2.67 18.25
CA THR A 143 1.20 1.95 19.52
C THR A 143 2.61 1.94 20.11
N GLU A 144 2.69 2.03 21.44
CA GLU A 144 3.95 1.85 22.19
C GLU A 144 4.22 0.38 22.55
N GLY A 145 3.32 -0.55 22.18
CA GLY A 145 3.46 -2.00 22.35
C GLY A 145 3.12 -2.76 21.06
N SER A 146 3.10 -4.10 21.10
CA SER A 146 2.86 -4.93 19.90
C SER A 146 1.57 -4.54 19.17
N ILE A 147 1.68 -4.36 17.84
CA ILE A 147 0.55 -4.13 16.93
C ILE A 147 -0.52 -5.22 17.00
N ASP A 148 -0.18 -6.42 17.48
CA ASP A 148 -1.10 -7.55 17.53
C ASP A 148 -2.29 -7.29 18.46
N ASN A 149 -2.14 -6.41 19.47
CA ASN A 149 -3.23 -6.01 20.35
C ASN A 149 -4.25 -5.07 19.69
N LEU A 150 -3.87 -4.43 18.59
CA LEU A 150 -4.73 -3.49 17.85
C LEU A 150 -5.38 -4.12 16.62
N ARG A 151 -4.98 -5.35 16.27
CA ARG A 151 -5.57 -6.11 15.16
C ARG A 151 -7.03 -6.43 15.49
N LEU A 152 -7.92 -6.15 14.54
CA LEU A 152 -9.31 -6.59 14.64
C LEU A 152 -9.47 -8.03 14.14
N PHE A 153 -8.57 -8.46 13.27
CA PHE A 153 -8.56 -9.75 12.61
C PHE A 153 -7.31 -10.54 13.01
N HIS A 154 -7.50 -11.77 13.46
CA HIS A 154 -6.41 -12.64 13.93
C HIS A 154 -5.81 -13.49 12.79
N SER A 155 -6.53 -13.61 11.68
CA SER A 155 -6.23 -14.40 10.49
C SER A 155 -6.57 -13.58 9.24
N PHE A 156 -6.14 -14.06 8.07
CA PHE A 156 -6.62 -13.54 6.79
C PHE A 156 -7.68 -14.47 6.22
N GLU A 157 -8.95 -14.05 6.22
CA GLU A 157 -10.10 -14.91 5.96
C GLU A 157 -10.75 -14.68 4.60
N ASP A 158 -11.45 -15.71 4.10
CA ASP A 158 -12.28 -15.59 2.92
C ASP A 158 -13.73 -15.39 3.31
N LEU A 159 -14.27 -14.21 3.04
CA LEU A 159 -15.67 -13.92 3.32
C LEU A 159 -16.52 -14.27 2.11
N GLN A 160 -17.54 -15.07 2.35
CA GLN A 160 -18.55 -15.45 1.37
C GLN A 160 -19.93 -15.43 2.04
N PHE A 161 -20.74 -14.44 1.68
CA PHE A 161 -22.15 -14.37 2.08
C PHE A 161 -23.02 -15.17 1.10
N GLN A 162 -23.90 -16.02 1.62
CA GLN A 162 -24.91 -16.70 0.82
C GLN A 162 -26.05 -15.72 0.52
N ALA A 163 -25.87 -14.88 -0.50
CA ALA A 163 -26.86 -13.85 -0.83
C ALA A 163 -28.16 -14.40 -1.47
N HIS A 164 -28.22 -15.68 -1.87
CA HIS A 164 -29.41 -16.27 -2.48
C HIS A 164 -29.65 -17.72 -2.04
N GLY A 165 -30.88 -18.03 -1.62
CA GLY A 165 -31.43 -19.39 -1.70
C GLY A 165 -31.63 -19.82 -3.16
N ASP A 166 -32.07 -21.06 -3.38
CA ASP A 166 -32.18 -21.85 -4.64
C ASP A 166 -32.77 -21.17 -5.92
N TYR A 167 -33.06 -19.87 -5.92
CA TYR A 167 -33.65 -19.11 -7.03
C TYR A 167 -32.63 -18.41 -7.96
N GLY A 168 -31.34 -18.70 -7.85
CA GLY A 168 -30.28 -18.11 -8.68
C GLY A 168 -29.90 -18.94 -9.90
N LEU A 169 -30.78 -19.04 -10.90
CA LEU A 169 -30.39 -19.57 -12.22
C LEU A 169 -29.43 -18.58 -12.90
N ARG A 170 -28.13 -18.93 -12.90
CA ARG A 170 -26.94 -18.25 -13.46
C ARG A 170 -26.15 -17.45 -12.42
N ASN A 171 -24.93 -17.93 -12.10
CA ASN A 171 -23.65 -17.23 -11.87
C ASN A 171 -23.58 -15.75 -11.41
N ASP A 172 -24.63 -15.19 -10.81
CA ASP A 172 -24.65 -13.84 -10.30
C ASP A 172 -24.15 -13.86 -8.85
N TYR A 173 -22.82 -13.84 -8.71
CA TYR A 173 -22.10 -13.68 -7.45
C TYR A 173 -22.25 -12.25 -6.89
N HIS A 174 -23.49 -11.80 -6.71
CA HIS A 174 -23.77 -10.53 -6.06
C HIS A 174 -23.65 -10.71 -4.55
N MET A 175 -22.78 -9.91 -3.94
CA MET A 175 -22.60 -9.90 -2.49
C MET A 175 -23.68 -9.06 -1.84
N ASP A 176 -24.15 -9.53 -0.70
CA ASP A 176 -25.09 -8.82 0.15
C ASP A 176 -24.31 -7.82 1.03
N LEU A 177 -24.41 -6.53 0.68
CA LEU A 177 -23.78 -5.47 1.44
C LEU A 177 -24.49 -5.18 2.77
N GLY A 178 -25.74 -5.64 2.94
CA GLY A 178 -26.45 -5.60 4.22
C GLY A 178 -25.82 -6.54 5.22
N GLN A 179 -25.60 -7.80 4.83
CA GLN A 179 -24.85 -8.77 5.65
C GLN A 179 -23.42 -8.31 5.91
N PHE A 180 -22.78 -7.66 4.94
CA PHE A 180 -21.44 -7.09 5.14
C PHE A 180 -21.42 -5.91 6.12
N LEU A 181 -22.53 -5.17 6.26
CA LEU A 181 -22.63 -4.08 7.25
C LEU A 181 -22.77 -4.62 8.68
N GLU A 182 -23.35 -5.81 8.84
CA GLU A 182 -23.48 -6.50 10.12
C GLU A 182 -22.21 -7.24 10.56
N PHE A 183 -21.30 -7.50 9.61
CA PHE A 183 -19.98 -8.10 9.83
C PHE A 183 -18.98 -7.06 10.34
#